data_AF-A0A7C9ACW2-F1
#
_entry.id   AF-A0A7C9ACW2-F1
#
_cell.length_a   1.000
_cell.length_b   1.000
_cell.length_c   1.000
_cell.angle_alpha   90.00
_cell.angle_beta   90.00
_cell.angle_gamma   90.00
#
_symmetry.space_group_name_H-M   'P 1'
#
loop_
_entity.id
_entity.type
_entity.pdbx_description
1 polymer ?
#
loop_
_entity_poly.entity_id
_entity_poly.type
_entity_poly.pdbx_seq_one_letter_code
_entity_poly.pdbx_strand_id
1 'polypeptide(L)'
;TLALIPGLPNDISAIILSYIPIPFHGRLKPTCKSWRSFFSNSSCKTLIFSLRQSHLPPLKHSHLLCIFPEDPSLYSPYLFDPTHLAWCPIPPMPINPHGYALCNFASVSIGPHVYVIGGSLFDTRS
;
A
#
# COMPACT_ATOMS: atom_id res chain seq x y z
N THR A 1 5.92 -3.72 -26.01
CA THR A 1 5.22 -3.28 -24.79
C THR A 1 3.78 -3.77 -24.86
N LEU A 2 3.34 -4.64 -23.93
CA LEU A 2 1.94 -5.08 -23.89
C LEU A 2 1.05 -3.92 -23.43
N ALA A 3 -0.08 -3.70 -24.11
CA ALA A 3 -1.06 -2.68 -23.71
C ALA A 3 -1.64 -2.99 -22.32
N LEU A 4 -1.89 -1.96 -21.52
CA LEU A 4 -2.59 -2.08 -20.25
C LEU A 4 -4.07 -2.38 -20.49
N ILE A 5 -4.77 -1.53 -21.24
CA ILE A 5 -6.15 -1.77 -21.66
C ILE A 5 -6.17 -1.86 -23.19
N PRO A 6 -6.66 -2.95 -23.79
CA PRO A 6 -6.74 -3.07 -25.24
C PRO A 6 -7.54 -1.91 -25.86
N GLY A 7 -7.01 -1.33 -26.93
CA GLY A 7 -7.65 -0.20 -27.61
C GLY A 7 -7.43 1.17 -26.96
N LEU A 8 -6.68 1.25 -25.85
CA LEU A 8 -6.32 2.52 -25.20
C LEU A 8 -4.81 2.75 -25.15
N PRO A 9 -4.36 4.01 -25.27
CA PRO A 9 -3.01 4.41 -24.91
C PRO A 9 -2.66 4.05 -23.45
N ASN A 10 -1.40 3.71 -23.18
CA ASN A 10 -0.96 3.22 -21.87
C ASN A 10 -0.99 4.30 -20.77
N ASP A 11 -0.74 5.55 -21.12
CA ASP A 11 -0.87 6.73 -20.26
C ASP A 11 -2.32 6.93 -19.79
N ILE A 12 -3.27 6.90 -20.72
CA ILE A 12 -4.71 6.97 -20.39
C ILE A 12 -5.13 5.75 -19.56
N SER A 13 -4.67 4.57 -19.95
CA SER A 13 -4.92 3.34 -19.20
C SER A 13 -4.39 3.42 -17.76
N ALA A 14 -3.19 3.96 -17.58
CA ALA A 14 -2.58 4.13 -16.26
C ALA A 14 -3.39 5.12 -15.40
N ILE A 15 -3.88 6.21 -15.98
CA ILE A 15 -4.79 7.14 -15.31
C ILE A 15 -6.04 6.39 -14.87
N ILE A 16 -6.75 5.71 -15.78
CA ILE A 16 -7.98 4.95 -15.47
C ILE A 16 -7.73 3.96 -14.32
N LEU A 17 -6.67 3.15 -14.40
CA LEU A 17 -6.33 2.18 -13.36
C LEU A 17 -5.94 2.86 -12.04
N SER A 18 -5.35 4.05 -12.08
CA SER A 18 -5.00 4.83 -10.88
C SER A 18 -6.22 5.34 -10.12
N TYR A 19 -7.40 5.47 -10.74
CA TYR A 19 -8.65 5.84 -10.07
C TYR A 19 -9.20 4.71 -9.18
N ILE A 20 -8.81 3.47 -9.43
CA ILE A 20 -9.29 2.31 -8.66
C ILE A 20 -8.72 2.38 -7.24
N PRO A 21 -9.55 2.24 -6.19
CA PRO A 21 -9.08 2.25 -4.80
C PRO A 21 -8.01 1.19 -4.52
N ILE A 22 -7.02 1.55 -3.71
CA ILE A 22 -5.86 0.71 -3.37
C ILE A 22 -6.26 -0.68 -2.85
N PRO A 23 -7.31 -0.84 -2.01
CA PRO A 23 -7.71 -2.16 -1.53
C PRO A 23 -8.08 -3.17 -2.61
N PHE A 24 -8.48 -2.70 -3.79
CA PHE A 24 -8.88 -3.57 -4.89
C PHE A 24 -7.71 -3.96 -5.80
N HIS A 25 -6.56 -3.29 -5.73
CA HIS A 25 -5.42 -3.56 -6.63
C HIS A 25 -4.94 -5.01 -6.55
N GLY A 26 -4.97 -5.61 -5.35
CA GLY A 26 -4.63 -7.02 -5.16
C GLY A 26 -5.50 -7.97 -6.00
N ARG A 27 -6.80 -7.68 -6.10
CA ARG A 27 -7.78 -8.46 -6.87
C ARG A 27 -7.65 -8.25 -8.39
N LEU A 28 -7.05 -7.14 -8.81
CA LEU A 28 -6.87 -6.80 -10.23
C LEU A 28 -5.59 -7.37 -10.83
N LYS A 29 -4.55 -7.62 -10.02
CA LYS A 29 -3.30 -8.27 -10.45
C LYS A 29 -3.48 -9.53 -11.29
N PRO A 30 -4.37 -10.49 -10.97
CA PRO A 30 -4.51 -11.73 -11.74
C PRO A 30 -5.18 -11.55 -13.11
N THR A 31 -5.75 -10.39 -13.43
CA THR A 31 -6.52 -10.16 -14.68
C THR A 31 -5.68 -10.43 -15.93
N CYS A 32 -4.44 -9.93 -15.97
CA CYS A 32 -3.50 -10.19 -17.06
C CYS A 32 -2.06 -9.85 -16.65
N LYS A 33 -1.07 -10.26 -17.46
CA LYS A 33 0.36 -10.01 -17.19
C LYS A 33 0.71 -8.52 -17.10
N SER A 34 0.10 -7.67 -17.94
CA SER A 34 0.37 -6.22 -17.93
C SER A 34 -0.15 -5.57 -16.65
N TRP A 35 -1.35 -5.92 -16.20
CA TRP A 35 -1.91 -5.42 -14.93
C TRP A 35 -1.14 -5.95 -13.72
N ARG A 36 -0.75 -7.22 -13.73
CA ARG A 36 0.12 -7.78 -12.69
C ARG A 36 1.41 -6.96 -12.56
N SER A 37 2.05 -6.64 -13.67
CA SER A 37 3.27 -5.82 -13.70
C SER A 37 3.01 -4.41 -13.16
N PHE A 38 1.97 -3.75 -13.65
CA PHE A 38 1.58 -2.39 -13.26
C PHE A 38 1.29 -2.26 -11.75
N PHE A 39 0.54 -3.18 -11.15
CA PHE A 39 0.19 -3.11 -9.72
C PHE A 39 1.27 -3.70 -8.78
N SER A 40 2.28 -4.40 -9.30
CA SER A 40 3.30 -5.06 -8.46
C SER A 40 4.63 -4.31 -8.42
N ASN A 41 5.03 -3.68 -9.52
CA ASN A 41 6.32 -3.00 -9.64
C ASN A 41 6.37 -1.72 -8.78
N SER A 42 7.47 -1.54 -8.04
CA SER A 42 7.70 -0.37 -7.18
C SER A 42 7.62 0.95 -7.95
N SER A 43 8.25 1.04 -9.13
CA SER A 43 8.21 2.25 -9.97
C SER A 43 6.78 2.58 -10.43
N CYS A 44 5.97 1.56 -10.70
CA CYS A 44 4.56 1.75 -11.08
C CYS A 44 3.70 2.15 -9.87
N LYS A 45 4.00 1.69 -8.65
CA LYS A 45 3.31 2.18 -7.43
C LYS A 45 3.56 3.66 -7.19
N THR A 46 4.79 4.13 -7.37
CA THR A 46 5.12 5.56 -7.31
C THR A 46 4.37 6.33 -8.39
N LEU A 47 4.33 5.82 -9.62
CA LEU A 47 3.55 6.42 -10.70
C LEU A 47 2.05 6.51 -10.34
N ILE A 48 1.45 5.44 -9.81
CA ILE A 48 0.04 5.44 -9.37
C ILE A 48 -0.18 6.52 -8.31
N PHE A 49 0.71 6.62 -7.31
CA PHE A 49 0.61 7.67 -6.29
C PHE A 49 0.67 9.06 -6.92
N SER A 50 1.63 9.32 -7.80
CA SER A 50 1.78 10.62 -8.48
C SER A 50 0.57 10.97 -9.34
N LEU A 51 0.04 10.03 -10.13
CA LEU A 51 -1.17 10.24 -10.94
C LEU A 51 -2.39 10.55 -10.08
N ARG A 52 -2.50 9.89 -8.92
CA ARG A 52 -3.57 10.18 -7.97
C ARG A 52 -3.42 11.58 -7.39
N GLN A 53 -2.21 12.01 -7.04
CA GLN A 53 -1.97 13.37 -6.54
C GLN A 53 -2.27 14.44 -7.59
N SER A 54 -1.96 14.20 -8.87
CA SER A 54 -2.15 15.19 -9.94
C SER A 54 -3.57 15.24 -10.51
N HIS A 55 -4.28 14.11 -10.58
CA HIS A 55 -5.57 14.02 -11.28
C HIS A 55 -6.78 13.81 -10.37
N LEU A 56 -6.62 13.31 -9.14
CA LEU A 56 -7.74 13.23 -8.20
C LEU A 56 -7.87 14.52 -7.40
N PRO A 57 -9.09 15.04 -7.22
CA PRO A 57 -9.31 16.14 -6.29
C PRO A 57 -8.91 15.70 -4.86
N PRO A 58 -8.41 16.62 -4.01
CA PRO A 58 -7.95 16.29 -2.65
C PRO A 58 -8.99 15.53 -1.82
N LEU A 59 -10.26 15.86 -2.00
CA LEU A 59 -11.40 15.20 -1.33
C LEU A 59 -11.58 13.72 -1.70
N LYS A 60 -10.98 13.27 -2.82
CA LYS A 60 -10.97 11.87 -3.26
C LYS A 60 -9.63 11.18 -2.99
N HIS A 61 -8.69 11.85 -2.33
CA HIS A 61 -7.49 11.17 -1.85
C HIS A 61 -7.92 10.16 -0.79
N SER A 62 -7.57 8.90 -1.00
CA SER A 62 -7.89 7.84 -0.05
C SER A 62 -7.11 8.10 1.24
N HIS A 63 -7.79 8.57 2.28
CA HIS A 63 -7.23 8.66 3.62
C HIS A 63 -7.18 7.26 4.24
N LEU A 64 -6.19 6.48 3.81
CA LEU A 64 -6.00 5.12 4.30
C LEU A 64 -5.45 5.12 5.72
N LEU A 65 -6.02 4.29 6.58
CA LEU A 65 -5.50 4.04 7.92
C LEU A 65 -4.62 2.79 7.89
N CYS A 66 -3.37 2.91 8.34
CA CYS A 66 -2.49 1.75 8.53
C CYS A 66 -2.64 1.24 9.96
N ILE A 67 -3.02 -0.02 10.10
CA ILE A 67 -3.31 -0.67 11.37
C ILE A 67 -2.35 -1.84 11.54
N PHE A 68 -1.68 -1.85 12.68
CA PHE A 68 -0.74 -2.88 13.08
C PHE A 68 -1.41 -3.74 14.15
N PRO A 69 -1.81 -4.99 13.85
CA PRO A 69 -2.45 -5.84 14.83
C PRO A 69 -1.47 -6.31 15.92
N GLU A 70 -0.22 -6.57 15.53
CA GLU A 70 0.87 -7.04 16.37
C GLU A 70 2.22 -6.50 15.83
N ASP A 71 3.32 -7.15 16.17
CA ASP A 71 4.65 -6.87 15.63
C ASP A 71 4.62 -6.86 14.09
N PRO A 72 4.92 -5.72 13.44
CA PRO A 72 4.88 -5.58 11.98
C PRO A 72 5.88 -6.46 11.24
N SER A 73 6.91 -6.98 11.91
CA SER A 73 7.90 -7.88 11.32
C SER A 73 7.43 -9.34 11.24
N LEU A 74 6.50 -9.73 12.12
CA LEU A 74 5.96 -11.08 12.20
C LEU A 74 4.60 -11.20 11.52
N TYR A 75 3.77 -10.16 11.63
CA TYR A 75 2.41 -10.13 11.10
C TYR A 75 2.25 -9.01 10.07
N SER A 76 1.53 -9.32 8.99
CA SER A 76 1.18 -8.32 7.98
C SER A 76 0.30 -7.23 8.57
N PRO A 77 0.70 -5.95 8.47
CA PRO A 77 -0.19 -4.84 8.76
C PRO A 77 -1.31 -4.75 7.72
N TYR A 78 -2.36 -3.99 8.06
CA TYR A 78 -3.52 -3.80 7.20
C TYR A 78 -3.76 -2.32 6.93
N LEU A 79 -4.10 -2.00 5.68
CA LEU A 79 -4.66 -0.70 5.30
C LEU A 79 -6.19 -0.80 5.31
N PHE A 80 -6.83 0.17 5.93
CA PHE A 80 -8.28 0.37 5.88
C PHE A 80 -8.62 1.62 5.06
N ASP A 81 -9.48 1.46 4.06
CA ASP A 81 -10.07 2.57 3.32
C ASP A 81 -11.47 2.88 3.89
N PRO A 82 -11.62 4.00 4.63
CA PRO A 82 -12.91 4.37 5.23
C PRO A 82 -13.96 4.77 4.19
N THR A 83 -13.55 5.14 2.97
CA THR A 83 -14.50 5.57 1.92
C THR A 83 -15.17 4.38 1.23
N HIS A 84 -14.43 3.29 1.04
CA HIS A 84 -14.92 2.07 0.39
C HIS A 84 -15.19 0.92 1.39
N LEU A 85 -14.97 1.17 2.69
CA LEU A 85 -15.11 0.19 3.77
C LEU A 85 -14.35 -1.11 3.47
N ALA A 86 -13.13 -0.97 2.94
CA ALA A 86 -12.36 -2.08 2.40
C ALA A 86 -10.99 -2.20 3.07
N TRP A 87 -10.55 -3.43 3.26
CA TRP A 87 -9.27 -3.78 3.87
C TRP A 87 -8.28 -4.28 2.82
N CYS A 88 -7.01 -3.97 3.01
CA CYS A 88 -5.92 -4.41 2.16
C CYS A 88 -4.70 -4.80 3.00
N PRO A 89 -4.24 -6.06 2.98
CA PRO A 89 -3.00 -6.42 3.65
C PRO A 89 -1.81 -5.76 2.94
N ILE A 90 -0.85 -5.27 3.72
CA ILE A 90 0.47 -4.86 3.21
C ILE A 90 1.53 -5.89 3.61
N PRO A 91 2.63 -6.01 2.84
CA PRO A 91 3.70 -6.94 3.22
C PRO A 91 4.21 -6.61 4.62
N PRO A 92 4.62 -7.63 5.40
CA PRO A 92 5.23 -7.40 6.70
C PRO A 92 6.52 -6.58 6.54
N MET A 93 6.90 -5.90 7.60
CA MET A 93 8.21 -5.26 7.71
C MET A 93 9.32 -6.32 7.58
N PRO A 94 10.47 -5.98 6.98
CA PRO A 94 11.62 -6.87 7.01
C PRO A 94 11.97 -7.28 8.45
N ILE A 95 12.22 -8.58 8.66
CA ILE A 95 12.57 -9.14 9.96
C ILE A 95 13.90 -8.54 10.44
N ASN A 96 13.90 -8.08 11.70
CA ASN A 96 15.13 -7.77 12.42
C ASN A 96 15.54 -9.00 13.24
N PRO A 97 16.64 -9.71 12.90
CA PRO A 97 17.05 -10.92 13.63
C PRO A 97 17.42 -10.66 15.10
N HIS A 98 17.63 -9.40 15.49
CA HIS A 98 18.03 -8.99 16.83
C HIS A 98 16.91 -8.36 17.66
N GLY A 99 15.70 -8.23 17.11
CA GLY A 99 14.55 -7.66 17.81
C GLY A 99 13.28 -8.42 17.44
N TYR A 100 12.68 -9.08 18.42
CA TYR A 100 11.40 -9.79 18.28
C TYR A 100 10.35 -9.10 19.15
N ALA A 101 9.06 -9.24 18.83
CA ALA A 101 7.95 -8.65 19.59
C ALA A 101 8.04 -7.12 19.71
N LEU A 102 8.28 -6.45 18.59
CA LEU A 102 8.30 -4.99 18.49
C LEU A 102 6.95 -4.42 18.95
N CYS A 103 6.96 -3.69 20.06
CA CYS A 103 5.79 -2.97 20.59
C CYS A 103 6.15 -1.51 20.87
N ASN A 104 5.16 -0.68 21.21
CA ASN A 104 5.35 0.74 21.55
C ASN A 104 6.13 1.55 20.49
N PHE A 105 6.04 1.13 19.22
CA PHE A 105 6.65 1.86 18.11
C PHE A 105 5.77 3.04 17.70
N ALA A 106 6.40 4.08 17.16
CA ALA A 106 5.70 5.12 16.44
C ALA A 106 5.55 4.72 14.96
N SER A 107 4.48 5.17 14.31
CA SER A 107 4.35 5.05 12.86
C SER A 107 3.97 6.39 12.23
N VAL A 108 4.54 6.67 11.07
CA VAL A 108 4.28 7.89 10.31
C VAL A 108 4.21 7.61 8.82
N SER A 109 3.24 8.22 8.13
CA SER A 109 3.13 8.14 6.67
C SER A 109 3.74 9.38 6.02
N ILE A 110 4.62 9.18 5.04
CA ILE A 110 5.17 10.25 4.19
C ILE A 110 4.98 9.83 2.72
N GLY A 111 4.12 10.55 2.02
CA GLY A 111 3.74 10.19 0.64
C GLY A 111 3.14 8.77 0.56
N PRO A 112 3.64 7.89 -0.34
CA PRO A 112 3.16 6.51 -0.46
C PRO A 112 3.83 5.54 0.54
N HIS A 113 4.67 6.04 1.45
CA HIS A 113 5.47 5.22 2.36
C HIS A 113 4.98 5.32 3.80
N VAL A 114 5.05 4.21 4.52
CA VAL A 114 4.82 4.14 5.96
C VAL A 114 6.14 3.78 6.63
N TYR A 115 6.53 4.59 7.60
CA TYR A 115 7.72 4.40 8.41
C TYR A 115 7.31 3.95 9.80
N VAL A 116 7.99 2.92 10.30
CA VAL A 116 7.89 2.45 11.67
C VAL A 116 9.20 2.84 12.37
N ILE A 117 9.11 3.55 13.48
CA ILE A 117 10.26 4.18 14.15
C ILE A 117 10.26 3.80 15.63
N GLY A 118 11.43 3.40 16.12
CA GLY A 118 11.62 2.99 17.51
C GLY A 118 10.91 1.68 17.81
N GLY A 119 10.27 1.64 18.98
CA GLY A 119 9.72 0.43 19.56
C GLY A 119 10.70 -0.26 20.49
N SER A 120 10.15 -1.03 21.42
CA SER A 120 10.91 -1.81 22.38
C SER A 120 10.37 -3.24 22.43
N LEU A 121 11.16 -4.12 23.02
CA LEU A 121 10.65 -5.39 23.51
C LEU A 121 9.60 -5.11 24.59
N PHE A 122 8.52 -5.88 24.58
CA PHE A 122 7.57 -5.86 25.68
C PHE A 122 8.25 -6.46 26.92
N ASP A 123 8.70 -5.63 27.86
CA ASP A 123 9.22 -6.10 29.14
C ASP A 123 8.06 -6.34 30.10
N THR A 124 7.79 -7.60 30.42
CA THR A 124 6.76 -8.01 31.38
C THR A 124 7.18 -7.81 32.84
N ARG A 125 8.41 -7.33 33.09
CA ARG A 125 8.91 -7.06 34.44
C ARG A 125 8.50 -5.66 34.89
N SER A 126 7.23 -5.51 35.24
CA SER A 126 6.71 -4.37 36.01
C SER A 126 6.64 -4.72 37.50
#